data_AF-A0A849DWT1-F1
#
_entry.id   AF-A0A849DWT1-F1
#
_cell.length_a   1.000
_cell.length_b   1.000
_cell.length_c   1.000
_cell.angle_alpha   90.00
_cell.angle_beta   90.00
_cell.angle_gamma   90.00
#
_symmetry.space_group_name_H-M   'P 1'
#
loop_
_entity.id
_entity.type
_entity.pdbx_description
1 polymer ?
#
loop_
_entity_poly.entity_id
_entity_poly.type
_entity_poly.pdbx_seq_one_letter_code
_entity_poly.pdbx_strand_id
1 'polypeptide(L)'
;YPMSVDAVMSVEDGQEIQAGDVVARIPREGAKTKDITGGLPRVAELVEARTPKEAAEIAKIEGIVELGGIAKGKRKLIVRDTVTGAEEEHLIPMNKHVIVFPGDFVHKGQQLTEGPIVPQELLEVCGPQDLQEYLVNEVQAVYRLQGVEINDKHIEVIVRQMLRKVKITDPGDTEFLWGEQVEKQTFQEVNQNAVAEGRRPAEASPVLLGITKAALETESFISAASFQDTTRVLTKAATLGMVDALRGFKENVIMGRLIPAGTGFPMYRDIKPVKLGEEISVEDLLGSDPLAFEEKVEEL
;
A
#
# COMPACT_ATOMS: atom_id res chain seq x y z
N TYR A 1 17.48 17.01 -30.68
CA TYR A 1 16.98 16.18 -29.56
C TYR A 1 16.51 17.09 -28.44
N PRO A 2 15.23 17.06 -28.06
CA PRO A 2 14.77 17.75 -26.86
C PRO A 2 15.41 17.08 -25.62
N MET A 3 15.97 17.86 -24.70
CA MET A 3 16.63 17.38 -23.49
C MET A 3 16.15 18.14 -22.25
N SER A 4 16.36 17.56 -21.06
CA SER A 4 16.02 18.19 -19.79
C SER A 4 16.75 19.54 -19.62
N VAL A 5 16.13 20.46 -18.87
CA VAL A 5 16.72 21.79 -18.57
C VAL A 5 18.03 21.64 -17.79
N ASP A 6 18.16 20.54 -17.03
CA ASP A 6 19.35 20.25 -16.22
C ASP A 6 20.44 19.48 -16.99
N ALA A 7 20.25 19.25 -18.29
CA ALA A 7 21.26 18.57 -19.11
C ALA A 7 22.49 19.47 -19.31
N VAL A 8 23.66 18.93 -19.00
CA VAL A 8 24.95 19.60 -19.24
C VAL A 8 25.44 19.20 -20.62
N MET A 9 25.46 20.15 -21.55
CA MET A 9 26.01 19.96 -22.89
C MET A 9 27.50 19.64 -22.80
N SER A 10 27.93 18.58 -23.50
CA SER A 10 29.34 18.14 -23.54
C SER A 10 30.03 18.50 -24.86
N VAL A 11 29.31 19.17 -25.76
CA VAL A 11 29.79 19.61 -27.08
C VAL A 11 29.52 21.09 -27.28
N GLU A 12 30.35 21.74 -28.10
CA GLU A 12 30.22 23.15 -28.47
C GLU A 12 29.52 23.32 -29.83
N ASP A 13 28.98 24.52 -30.07
CA ASP A 13 28.31 24.82 -31.34
C ASP A 13 29.31 24.81 -32.50
N GLY A 14 28.99 24.04 -33.56
CA GLY A 14 29.85 23.84 -34.72
C GLY A 14 30.89 22.72 -34.60
N GLN A 15 30.90 21.97 -33.50
CA GLN A 15 31.81 20.81 -33.34
C GLN A 15 31.39 19.64 -34.25
N GLU A 16 32.34 19.11 -35.04
CA GLU A 16 32.12 17.85 -35.76
C GLU A 16 32.12 16.67 -34.79
N ILE A 17 31.04 15.86 -34.84
CA ILE A 17 30.84 14.68 -33.99
C ILE A 17 30.62 13.43 -34.85
N GLN A 18 31.05 12.28 -34.34
CA GLN A 18 30.87 10.98 -34.96
C GLN A 18 29.76 10.16 -34.26
N ALA A 19 29.26 9.13 -34.93
CA ALA A 19 28.27 8.23 -34.36
C ALA A 19 28.83 7.53 -33.12
N GLY A 20 28.21 7.77 -31.96
CA GLY A 20 28.65 7.26 -30.65
C GLY A 20 29.16 8.33 -29.68
N ASP A 21 29.36 9.57 -30.16
CA ASP A 21 29.82 10.67 -29.31
C ASP A 21 28.73 11.15 -28.34
N VAL A 22 29.17 11.48 -27.11
CA VAL A 22 28.28 11.94 -26.04
C VAL A 22 28.03 13.44 -26.20
N VAL A 23 26.85 13.79 -26.72
CA VAL A 23 26.45 15.19 -27.00
C VAL A 23 26.07 15.96 -25.73
N ALA A 24 25.47 15.29 -24.75
CA ALA A 24 25.18 15.86 -23.46
C ALA A 24 25.14 14.79 -22.38
N ARG A 25 25.38 15.21 -21.16
CA ARG A 25 25.23 14.39 -19.97
C ARG A 25 24.13 15.03 -19.13
N ILE A 26 23.11 14.26 -18.84
CA ILE A 26 22.25 14.60 -17.71
C ILE A 26 23.07 14.16 -16.50
N PRO A 27 23.54 15.08 -15.63
CA PRO A 27 24.03 14.69 -14.33
C PRO A 27 22.83 14.07 -13.61
N ARG A 28 22.65 12.76 -13.79
CA ARG A 28 22.02 11.97 -12.76
C ARG A 28 22.84 12.31 -11.55
N GLU A 29 22.23 12.91 -10.52
CA GLU A 29 22.79 12.72 -9.20
C GLU A 29 23.11 11.24 -9.17
N GLY A 30 24.40 10.91 -9.11
CA GLY A 30 24.78 9.53 -8.85
C GLY A 30 23.94 9.12 -7.67
N ALA A 31 23.64 7.83 -7.52
CA ALA A 31 23.15 7.37 -6.24
C ALA A 31 24.22 7.74 -5.19
N LYS A 32 24.24 8.99 -4.72
CA LYS A 32 24.57 9.42 -3.38
C LYS A 32 23.81 8.38 -2.61
N THR A 33 24.56 7.40 -2.08
CA THR A 33 24.11 6.37 -1.15
C THR A 33 22.73 6.74 -0.69
N LYS A 34 21.68 6.15 -1.32
CA LYS A 34 20.28 6.58 -1.11
C LYS A 34 20.15 6.75 0.39
N ASP A 35 19.97 8.00 0.80
CA ASP A 35 20.33 8.46 2.14
C ASP A 35 19.77 7.48 3.16
N ILE A 36 20.64 6.75 3.87
CA ILE A 36 20.22 5.69 4.82
C ILE A 36 19.29 6.29 5.89
N THR A 37 19.42 7.60 6.10
CA THR A 37 18.58 8.41 7.01
C THR A 37 17.18 8.75 6.46
N GLY A 38 16.95 8.63 5.15
CA GLY A 38 15.69 8.98 4.48
C GLY A 38 14.68 7.84 4.28
N GLY A 39 15.07 6.59 4.56
CA GLY A 39 14.21 5.42 4.31
C GLY A 39 12.93 5.40 5.15
N LEU A 40 13.05 5.56 6.47
CA LEU A 40 11.88 5.52 7.37
C LEU A 40 10.85 6.63 7.10
N PRO A 41 11.24 7.89 6.85
CA PRO A 41 10.30 8.92 6.40
C PRO A 41 9.51 8.51 5.14
N ARG A 42 10.16 7.87 4.17
CA ARG A 42 9.51 7.39 2.95
C ARG A 42 8.49 6.27 3.24
N VAL A 43 8.84 5.31 4.10
CA VAL A 43 7.89 4.27 4.54
C VAL A 43 6.69 4.92 5.24
N ALA A 44 6.93 5.89 6.13
CA ALA A 44 5.89 6.62 6.83
C ALA A 44 4.95 7.37 5.86
N GLU A 45 5.48 7.99 4.82
CA GLU A 45 4.68 8.63 3.77
C GLU A 45 3.78 7.64 3.03
N LEU A 46 4.30 6.45 2.68
CA LEU A 46 3.57 5.41 1.98
C LEU A 46 2.44 4.84 2.84
N VAL A 47 2.71 4.48 4.10
CA VAL A 47 1.71 3.87 5.00
C VAL A 47 0.69 4.89 5.51
N GLU A 48 1.02 6.18 5.52
CA GLU A 48 0.05 7.25 5.77
C GLU A 48 -0.70 7.68 4.51
N ALA A 49 -0.44 7.04 3.36
CA ALA A 49 -1.01 7.37 2.07
C ALA A 49 -0.90 8.89 1.75
N ARG A 50 0.26 9.49 2.06
CA ARG A 50 0.47 10.93 1.82
C ARG A 50 0.73 11.19 0.34
N THR A 51 0.16 12.26 -0.18
CA THR A 51 0.46 12.75 -1.53
C THR A 51 1.86 13.35 -1.57
N PRO A 52 2.78 12.85 -2.42
CA PRO A 52 4.09 13.43 -2.59
C PRO A 52 4.03 14.84 -3.19
N LYS A 53 4.99 15.70 -2.84
CA LYS A 53 5.06 17.08 -3.37
C LYS A 53 5.34 17.13 -4.88
N GLU A 54 6.25 16.27 -5.35
CA GLU A 54 6.64 16.17 -6.75
C GLU A 54 6.11 14.87 -7.37
N ALA A 55 4.80 14.65 -7.27
CA ALA A 55 4.14 13.46 -7.79
C ALA A 55 4.38 13.24 -9.29
N ALA A 56 4.57 12.00 -9.72
CA ALA A 56 4.59 11.64 -11.14
C ALA A 56 3.18 11.63 -11.72
N GLU A 57 3.04 12.06 -12.97
CA GLU A 57 1.84 11.82 -13.77
C GLU A 57 1.86 10.36 -14.27
N ILE A 58 0.75 9.65 -14.13
CA ILE A 58 0.60 8.26 -14.61
C ILE A 58 -0.37 8.17 -15.79
N ALA A 59 -0.18 7.19 -16.67
CA ALA A 59 -1.07 6.90 -17.78
C ALA A 59 -2.41 6.37 -17.26
N LYS A 60 -3.53 7.02 -17.60
CA LYS A 60 -4.86 6.56 -17.17
C LYS A 60 -5.45 5.47 -18.07
N ILE A 61 -4.99 5.43 -19.32
CA ILE A 61 -5.31 4.39 -20.29
C ILE A 61 -4.02 3.81 -20.87
N GLU A 62 -4.11 2.61 -21.42
CA GLU A 62 -3.04 2.02 -22.21
C GLU A 62 -3.09 2.52 -23.66
N GLY A 63 -1.93 2.68 -24.29
CA GLY A 63 -1.91 3.19 -25.67
C GLY A 63 -0.58 3.76 -26.12
N ILE A 64 -0.61 4.40 -27.29
CA ILE A 64 0.55 5.05 -27.90
C ILE A 64 0.59 6.53 -27.48
N VAL A 65 1.77 7.00 -27.11
CA VAL A 65 1.99 8.39 -26.69
C VAL A 65 2.13 9.32 -27.90
N GLU A 66 1.39 10.43 -27.89
CA GLU A 66 1.44 11.53 -28.86
C GLU A 66 1.64 12.87 -28.13
N LEU A 67 2.30 13.84 -28.79
CA LEU A 67 2.47 15.19 -28.25
C LEU A 67 1.35 16.11 -28.75
N GLY A 68 0.54 16.62 -27.82
CA GLY A 68 -0.57 17.53 -28.10
C GLY A 68 -0.19 19.02 -28.09
N GLY A 69 1.10 19.36 -28.12
CA GLY A 69 1.60 20.73 -28.08
C GLY A 69 1.63 21.35 -26.67
N ILE A 70 1.43 22.66 -26.58
CA ILE A 70 1.48 23.42 -25.33
C ILE A 70 0.11 24.08 -25.10
N ALA A 71 -0.50 23.80 -23.96
CA ALA A 71 -1.78 24.37 -23.56
C ALA A 71 -1.67 25.02 -22.18
N LYS A 72 -2.05 26.30 -22.05
CA LYS A 72 -2.05 27.04 -20.78
C LYS A 72 -0.71 26.97 -19.99
N GLY A 73 0.42 26.99 -20.69
CA GLY A 73 1.76 26.90 -20.07
C GLY A 73 2.14 25.50 -19.58
N LYS A 74 1.35 24.46 -19.90
CA LYS A 74 1.63 23.05 -19.64
C LYS A 74 1.86 22.31 -20.96
N ARG A 75 2.77 21.33 -20.97
CA ARG A 75 2.96 20.40 -22.08
C ARG A 75 1.79 19.43 -22.09
N LYS A 76 1.13 19.29 -23.24
CA LYS A 76 0.04 18.35 -23.42
C LYS A 76 0.59 17.04 -24.00
N LEU A 77 0.34 15.95 -23.31
CA LEU A 77 0.69 14.59 -23.73
C LEU A 77 -0.62 13.82 -23.89
N ILE A 78 -0.80 13.17 -25.03
CA ILE A 78 -2.02 12.43 -25.36
C ILE A 78 -1.65 10.96 -25.41
N VAL A 79 -2.39 10.11 -24.70
CA VAL A 79 -2.28 8.66 -24.86
C VAL A 79 -3.48 8.23 -25.69
N ARG A 80 -3.25 7.56 -26.83
CA ARG A 80 -4.31 7.02 -27.69
C ARG A 80 -4.33 5.51 -27.60
N ASP A 81 -5.47 4.95 -27.22
CA ASP A 81 -5.69 3.51 -27.23
C ASP A 81 -5.73 2.99 -28.67
N THR A 82 -4.98 1.92 -28.92
CA THR A 82 -4.87 1.25 -30.22
C THR A 82 -6.14 0.47 -30.61
N VAL A 83 -6.96 0.06 -29.63
CA VAL A 83 -8.14 -0.78 -29.87
C VAL A 83 -9.41 0.05 -29.94
N THR A 84 -9.65 0.89 -28.92
CA THR A 84 -10.90 1.67 -28.84
C THR A 84 -10.82 3.01 -29.58
N GLY A 85 -9.60 3.49 -29.87
CA GLY A 85 -9.37 4.85 -30.39
C GLY A 85 -9.66 5.95 -29.35
N ALA A 86 -9.89 5.60 -28.08
CA ALA A 86 -10.05 6.58 -27.02
C ALA A 86 -8.75 7.37 -26.82
N GLU A 87 -8.89 8.67 -26.59
CA GLU A 87 -7.77 9.57 -26.33
C GLU A 87 -7.90 10.12 -24.91
N GLU A 88 -6.81 10.06 -24.15
CA GLU A 88 -6.72 10.67 -22.83
C GLU A 88 -5.63 11.74 -22.82
N GLU A 89 -5.99 12.94 -22.36
CA GLU A 89 -5.10 14.09 -22.33
C GLU A 89 -4.49 14.29 -20.94
N HIS A 90 -3.15 14.35 -20.89
CA HIS A 90 -2.35 14.62 -19.70
C HIS A 90 -1.70 16.01 -19.81
N LEU A 91 -1.97 16.87 -18.82
CA LEU A 91 -1.44 18.24 -18.76
C LEU A 91 -0.25 18.32 -17.81
N ILE A 92 0.94 18.17 -18.37
CA ILE A 92 2.20 18.09 -17.63
C ILE A 92 2.83 19.49 -17.50
N PRO A 93 3.15 19.95 -16.28
CA PRO A 93 3.90 21.19 -16.08
C PRO A 93 5.25 21.19 -16.84
N MET A 94 5.63 22.34 -17.41
CA MET A 94 6.87 22.50 -18.19
C MET A 94 8.15 22.17 -17.42
N ASN A 95 8.12 22.31 -16.09
CA ASN A 95 9.24 22.02 -15.20
C ASN A 95 9.37 20.52 -14.87
N LYS A 96 8.41 19.67 -15.26
CA LYS A 96 8.51 18.22 -15.04
C LYS A 96 9.14 17.53 -16.23
N HIS A 97 10.10 16.65 -15.95
CA HIS A 97 10.71 15.82 -16.95
C HIS A 97 9.76 14.68 -17.36
N VAL A 98 9.49 14.59 -18.67
CA VAL A 98 8.70 13.51 -19.27
C VAL A 98 9.65 12.39 -19.64
N ILE A 99 9.39 11.18 -19.15
CA ILE A 99 10.25 10.01 -19.37
C ILE A 99 9.86 9.18 -20.61
N VAL A 100 8.67 9.42 -21.14
CA VAL A 100 8.13 8.74 -22.33
C VAL A 100 8.35 9.58 -23.59
N PHE A 101 8.56 8.90 -24.72
CA PHE A 101 8.73 9.52 -26.03
C PHE A 101 7.48 9.35 -26.91
N PRO A 102 7.29 10.24 -27.90
CA PRO A 102 6.21 10.08 -28.87
C PRO A 102 6.41 8.80 -29.67
N GLY A 103 5.37 7.97 -29.76
CA GLY A 103 5.41 6.65 -30.37
C GLY A 103 5.65 5.49 -29.39
N ASP A 104 5.98 5.77 -28.13
CA ASP A 104 6.10 4.74 -27.10
C ASP A 104 4.72 4.17 -26.76
N PHE A 105 4.66 2.85 -26.57
CA PHE A 105 3.49 2.18 -26.01
C PHE A 105 3.58 2.16 -24.49
N VAL A 106 2.58 2.71 -23.81
CA VAL A 106 2.50 2.78 -22.34
C VAL A 106 1.35 1.94 -21.83
N HIS A 107 1.59 1.28 -20.70
CA HIS A 107 0.55 0.55 -19.97
C HIS A 107 -0.20 1.45 -19.01
N LYS A 108 -1.43 1.06 -18.69
CA LYS A 108 -2.24 1.73 -17.66
C LYS A 108 -1.50 1.76 -16.31
N GLY A 109 -1.42 2.92 -15.69
CA GLY A 109 -0.68 3.15 -14.44
C GLY A 109 0.81 3.43 -14.59
N GLN A 110 1.37 3.31 -15.81
CA GLN A 110 2.78 3.58 -16.06
C GLN A 110 3.08 5.07 -15.88
N GLN A 111 4.24 5.37 -15.29
CA GLN A 111 4.70 6.75 -15.11
C GLN A 111 5.02 7.41 -16.47
N LEU A 112 4.47 8.59 -16.68
CA LEU A 112 4.74 9.45 -17.84
C LEU A 112 5.82 10.49 -17.52
N THR A 113 5.95 10.87 -16.25
CA THR A 113 6.95 11.82 -15.76
C THR A 113 7.78 11.23 -14.63
N GLU A 114 8.90 11.87 -14.33
CA GLU A 114 9.67 11.57 -13.11
C GLU A 114 8.88 11.92 -11.83
N GLY A 115 9.24 11.25 -10.74
CA GLY A 115 8.66 11.44 -9.40
C GLY A 115 8.02 10.18 -8.82
N PRO A 116 7.61 10.19 -7.54
CA PRO A 116 6.83 9.12 -6.92
C PRO A 116 5.36 9.12 -7.38
N ILE A 117 4.75 7.94 -7.51
CA ILE A 117 3.32 7.79 -7.85
C ILE A 117 2.46 8.15 -6.64
N VAL A 118 1.32 8.81 -6.89
CA VAL A 118 0.28 9.06 -5.89
C VAL A 118 -0.55 7.79 -5.69
N PRO A 119 -0.55 7.18 -4.48
CA PRO A 119 -1.29 5.94 -4.23
C PRO A 119 -2.80 6.02 -4.53
N GLN A 120 -3.43 7.18 -4.27
CA GLN A 120 -4.84 7.39 -4.54
C GLN A 120 -5.17 7.39 -6.04
N GLU A 121 -4.35 8.06 -6.85
CA GLU A 121 -4.54 8.07 -8.30
C GLU A 121 -4.33 6.67 -8.88
N LEU A 122 -3.32 5.94 -8.38
CA LEU A 122 -3.09 4.56 -8.78
C LEU A 122 -4.28 3.64 -8.45
N LEU A 123 -4.93 3.84 -7.31
CA LEU A 123 -6.14 3.10 -6.94
C LEU A 123 -7.31 3.38 -7.89
N GLU A 124 -7.51 4.64 -8.25
CA GLU A 124 -8.58 5.06 -9.15
C GLU A 124 -8.36 4.55 -10.57
N VAL A 125 -7.10 4.54 -11.03
CA VAL A 125 -6.73 4.12 -12.38
C VAL A 125 -6.64 2.59 -12.47
N CYS A 126 -5.76 1.94 -11.74
CA CYS A 126 -5.46 0.52 -11.91
C CYS A 126 -6.32 -0.39 -11.03
N GLY A 127 -6.69 0.10 -9.83
CA GLY A 127 -7.49 -0.64 -8.88
C GLY A 127 -6.67 -1.15 -7.68
N PRO A 128 -7.31 -1.93 -6.78
CA PRO A 128 -6.72 -2.28 -5.49
C PRO A 128 -5.58 -3.30 -5.58
N GLN A 129 -5.53 -4.13 -6.63
CA GLN A 129 -4.49 -5.16 -6.79
C GLN A 129 -3.15 -4.52 -7.17
N ASP A 130 -3.14 -3.69 -8.22
CA ASP A 130 -1.93 -2.96 -8.63
C ASP A 130 -1.43 -2.02 -7.53
N LEU A 131 -2.35 -1.37 -6.81
CA LEU A 131 -1.97 -0.56 -5.65
C LEU A 131 -1.30 -1.41 -4.55
N GLN A 132 -1.82 -2.60 -4.26
CA GLN A 132 -1.23 -3.49 -3.26
C GLN A 132 0.19 -3.88 -3.63
N GLU A 133 0.39 -4.31 -4.87
CA GLU A 133 1.71 -4.66 -5.40
C GLU A 133 2.67 -3.46 -5.35
N TYR A 134 2.22 -2.28 -5.77
CA TYR A 134 3.00 -1.05 -5.71
C TYR A 134 3.43 -0.71 -4.28
N LEU A 135 2.51 -0.71 -3.31
CA LEU A 135 2.82 -0.37 -1.92
C LEU A 135 3.76 -1.39 -1.28
N VAL A 136 3.56 -2.69 -1.54
CA VAL A 136 4.45 -3.74 -1.04
C VAL A 136 5.85 -3.55 -1.61
N ASN A 137 5.99 -3.39 -2.92
CA ASN A 137 7.27 -3.21 -3.59
C ASN A 137 8.01 -1.94 -3.14
N GLU A 138 7.31 -0.81 -3.00
CA GLU A 138 7.92 0.46 -2.56
C GLU A 138 8.43 0.38 -1.11
N VAL A 139 7.62 -0.16 -0.20
CA VAL A 139 8.05 -0.31 1.21
C VAL A 139 9.20 -1.32 1.30
N GLN A 140 9.10 -2.44 0.60
CA GLN A 140 10.11 -3.49 0.58
C GLN A 140 11.43 -3.00 -0.03
N ALA A 141 11.39 -2.15 -1.06
CA ALA A 141 12.59 -1.55 -1.66
C ALA A 141 13.38 -0.70 -0.65
N VAL A 142 12.69 -0.01 0.26
CA VAL A 142 13.33 0.76 1.33
C VAL A 142 14.00 -0.15 2.35
N TYR A 143 13.32 -1.21 2.80
CA TYR A 143 13.89 -2.16 3.77
C TYR A 143 15.07 -2.94 3.19
N ARG A 144 14.96 -3.40 1.93
CA ARG A 144 16.05 -4.07 1.21
C ARG A 144 17.28 -3.16 1.08
N LEU A 145 17.07 -1.87 0.79
CA LEU A 145 18.16 -0.89 0.74
C LEU A 145 18.87 -0.74 2.10
N GLN A 146 18.13 -0.86 3.21
CA GLN A 146 18.68 -0.83 4.57
C GLN A 146 19.26 -2.19 5.01
N GLY A 147 19.24 -3.21 4.15
CA GLY A 147 19.72 -4.56 4.47
C GLY A 147 18.83 -5.32 5.45
N VAL A 148 17.57 -4.89 5.62
CA VAL A 148 16.59 -5.56 6.50
C VAL A 148 15.67 -6.42 5.65
N GLU A 149 15.66 -7.72 5.92
CA GLU A 149 14.76 -8.66 5.26
C GLU A 149 13.43 -8.75 6.03
N ILE A 150 12.33 -8.39 5.36
CA ILE A 150 10.97 -8.52 5.86
C ILE A 150 10.18 -9.35 4.85
N ASN A 151 9.37 -10.30 5.33
CA ASN A 151 8.50 -11.05 4.44
C ASN A 151 7.30 -10.19 4.01
N ASP A 152 6.98 -10.21 2.71
CA ASP A 152 5.93 -9.40 2.09
C ASP A 152 4.57 -9.52 2.80
N LYS A 153 4.26 -10.70 3.39
CA LYS A 153 3.03 -10.94 4.17
C LYS A 153 2.77 -9.91 5.26
N HIS A 154 3.82 -9.35 5.87
CA HIS A 154 3.68 -8.36 6.92
C HIS A 154 3.20 -7.02 6.36
N ILE A 155 3.73 -6.63 5.20
CA ILE A 155 3.34 -5.39 4.52
C ILE A 155 1.95 -5.55 3.93
N GLU A 156 1.63 -6.70 3.33
CA GLU A 156 0.29 -7.01 2.82
C GLU A 156 -0.79 -6.89 3.91
N VAL A 157 -0.51 -7.34 5.13
CA VAL A 157 -1.45 -7.18 6.26
C VAL A 157 -1.71 -5.70 6.57
N ILE A 158 -0.68 -4.84 6.48
CA ILE A 158 -0.83 -3.40 6.68
C ILE A 158 -1.66 -2.79 5.55
N VAL A 159 -1.32 -3.09 4.29
CA VAL A 159 -2.05 -2.58 3.12
C VAL A 159 -3.50 -3.04 3.12
N ARG A 160 -3.79 -4.27 3.59
CA ARG A 160 -5.15 -4.76 3.81
C ARG A 160 -5.92 -3.88 4.79
N GLN A 161 -5.29 -3.39 5.86
CA GLN A 161 -5.94 -2.46 6.79
C GLN A 161 -6.17 -1.08 6.16
N MET A 162 -5.25 -0.62 5.31
CA MET A 162 -5.39 0.66 4.60
C MET A 162 -6.54 0.65 3.58
N LEU A 163 -6.88 -0.51 3.01
CA LEU A 163 -7.97 -0.74 2.04
C LEU A 163 -9.23 -1.36 2.67
N ARG A 164 -9.40 -1.24 3.99
CA ARG A 164 -10.53 -1.85 4.71
C ARG A 164 -11.88 -1.18 4.42
N LYS A 165 -11.90 0.06 3.91
CA LYS A 165 -13.11 0.83 3.67
C LYS A 165 -13.41 1.04 2.20
N VAL A 166 -14.69 1.21 1.91
CA VAL A 166 -15.23 1.59 0.60
C VAL A 166 -16.10 2.83 0.76
N LYS A 167 -16.15 3.67 -0.27
CA LYS A 167 -17.02 4.85 -0.36
C LYS A 167 -18.17 4.54 -1.29
N ILE A 168 -19.39 4.74 -0.82
CA ILE A 168 -20.60 4.48 -1.60
C ILE A 168 -20.72 5.51 -2.72
N THR A 169 -20.83 5.03 -3.96
CA THR A 169 -21.02 5.85 -5.17
C THR A 169 -22.48 5.85 -5.62
N ASP A 170 -23.19 4.75 -5.42
CA ASP A 170 -24.64 4.63 -5.61
C ASP A 170 -25.21 3.77 -4.48
N PRO A 171 -26.11 4.28 -3.63
CA PRO A 171 -26.71 3.48 -2.56
C PRO A 171 -27.68 2.40 -3.06
N GLY A 172 -28.14 2.45 -4.32
CA GLY A 172 -29.14 1.51 -4.82
C GLY A 172 -30.43 1.53 -4.00
N ASP A 173 -30.93 0.35 -3.62
CA ASP A 173 -32.09 0.18 -2.75
C ASP A 173 -31.69 -0.27 -1.32
N THR A 174 -30.44 -0.02 -0.93
CA THR A 174 -29.89 -0.34 0.40
C THR A 174 -30.06 0.82 1.38
N GLU A 175 -29.67 0.60 2.63
CA GLU A 175 -29.70 1.63 3.69
C GLU A 175 -28.53 2.61 3.64
N PHE A 176 -27.58 2.41 2.71
CA PHE A 176 -26.39 3.25 2.61
C PHE A 176 -26.72 4.67 2.14
N LEU A 177 -25.87 5.61 2.54
CA LEU A 177 -25.92 6.99 2.04
C LEU A 177 -24.85 7.24 0.98
N TRP A 178 -25.16 8.11 0.04
CA TRP A 178 -24.21 8.53 -0.98
C TRP A 178 -22.98 9.20 -0.34
N GLY A 179 -21.79 8.73 -0.72
CA GLY A 179 -20.52 9.23 -0.20
C GLY A 179 -20.16 8.74 1.21
N GLU A 180 -21.00 7.91 1.84
CA GLU A 180 -20.70 7.26 3.11
C GLU A 180 -19.49 6.33 2.99
N GLN A 181 -18.67 6.26 4.04
CA GLN A 181 -17.55 5.34 4.12
C GLN A 181 -17.85 4.21 5.10
N VAL A 182 -17.99 3.00 4.57
CA VAL A 182 -18.35 1.81 5.33
C VAL A 182 -17.24 0.76 5.24
N GLU A 183 -17.22 -0.18 6.17
CA GLU A 183 -16.31 -1.32 6.08
C GLU A 183 -16.64 -2.19 4.87
N LYS A 184 -15.59 -2.64 4.16
CA LYS A 184 -15.73 -3.47 2.97
C LYS A 184 -16.52 -4.75 3.25
N GLN A 185 -16.34 -5.34 4.43
CA GLN A 185 -17.05 -6.56 4.81
C GLN A 185 -18.55 -6.28 5.00
N THR A 186 -18.90 -5.25 5.77
CA THR A 186 -20.30 -4.82 5.99
C THR A 186 -20.98 -4.47 4.66
N PHE A 187 -20.29 -3.77 3.76
CA PHE A 187 -20.78 -3.50 2.40
C PHE A 187 -21.11 -4.78 1.62
N GLN A 188 -20.20 -5.77 1.66
CA GLN A 188 -20.40 -7.05 0.99
C GLN A 188 -21.59 -7.82 1.58
N GLU A 189 -21.73 -7.87 2.90
CA GLU A 189 -22.83 -8.55 3.59
C GLU A 189 -24.19 -7.90 3.25
N VAL A 190 -24.30 -6.58 3.33
CA VAL A 190 -25.54 -5.84 3.00
C VAL A 190 -25.93 -6.05 1.54
N ASN A 191 -24.97 -5.97 0.62
CA ASN A 191 -25.24 -6.18 -0.80
C ASN A 191 -25.65 -7.62 -1.11
N GLN A 192 -25.04 -8.62 -0.47
CA GLN A 192 -25.45 -10.02 -0.62
C GLN A 192 -26.90 -10.22 -0.19
N ASN A 193 -27.32 -9.60 0.92
CA ASN A 193 -28.71 -9.65 1.39
C ASN A 193 -29.66 -8.91 0.43
N ALA A 194 -29.29 -7.73 -0.04
CA ALA A 194 -30.12 -6.96 -0.99
C ALA A 194 -30.37 -7.75 -2.28
N VAL A 195 -29.34 -8.40 -2.83
CA VAL A 195 -29.47 -9.26 -4.02
C VAL A 195 -30.35 -10.47 -3.74
N ALA A 196 -30.22 -11.11 -2.58
CA ALA A 196 -31.06 -12.23 -2.18
C ALA A 196 -32.55 -11.84 -2.06
N GLU A 197 -32.83 -10.60 -1.69
CA GLU A 197 -34.18 -10.02 -1.63
C GLU A 197 -34.69 -9.48 -2.99
N GLY A 198 -33.88 -9.55 -4.05
CA GLY A 198 -34.22 -9.02 -5.38
C GLY A 198 -34.19 -7.49 -5.47
N ARG A 199 -33.57 -6.81 -4.51
CA ARG A 199 -33.35 -5.35 -4.50
C ARG A 199 -32.08 -4.98 -5.26
N ARG A 200 -31.97 -3.73 -5.71
CA ARG A 200 -30.74 -3.26 -6.36
C ARG A 200 -29.62 -3.07 -5.32
N PRO A 201 -28.46 -3.74 -5.48
CA PRO A 201 -27.33 -3.57 -4.58
C PRO A 201 -26.71 -2.17 -4.71
N ALA A 202 -25.97 -1.75 -3.70
CA ALA A 202 -25.20 -0.51 -3.74
C ALA A 202 -23.89 -0.69 -4.52
N GLU A 203 -23.44 0.38 -5.17
CA GLU A 203 -22.13 0.50 -5.78
C GLU A 203 -21.20 1.31 -4.88
N ALA A 204 -19.92 0.92 -4.85
CA ALA A 204 -18.91 1.60 -4.05
C ALA A 204 -17.54 1.54 -4.72
N SER A 205 -16.71 2.55 -4.45
CA SER A 205 -15.31 2.58 -4.82
C SER A 205 -14.41 2.30 -3.60
N PRO A 206 -13.30 1.57 -3.75
CA PRO A 206 -12.35 1.38 -2.67
C PRO A 206 -11.73 2.72 -2.25
N VAL A 207 -11.47 2.89 -0.96
CA VAL A 207 -10.79 4.08 -0.43
C VAL A 207 -9.49 3.65 0.24
N LEU A 208 -8.40 4.29 -0.15
CA LEU A 208 -7.14 4.16 0.56
C LEU A 208 -7.08 5.15 1.72
N LEU A 209 -6.92 4.63 2.94
CA LEU A 209 -6.71 5.42 4.15
C LEU A 209 -5.31 5.17 4.71
N GLY A 210 -4.63 6.23 5.14
CA GLY A 210 -3.40 6.10 5.92
C GLY A 210 -3.66 5.38 7.25
N ILE A 211 -2.65 4.68 7.78
CA ILE A 211 -2.80 3.85 8.98
C ILE A 211 -3.34 4.63 10.21
N THR A 212 -2.94 5.90 10.40
CA THR A 212 -3.46 6.74 11.49
C THR A 212 -4.96 6.99 11.32
N LYS A 213 -5.40 7.34 10.11
CA LYS A 213 -6.81 7.58 9.82
C LYS A 213 -7.63 6.29 9.88
N ALA A 214 -7.10 5.18 9.36
CA ALA A 214 -7.74 3.87 9.44
C ALA A 214 -7.93 3.41 10.90
N ALA A 215 -6.96 3.68 11.78
CA ALA A 215 -7.04 3.34 13.20
C ALA A 215 -8.09 4.18 13.96
N LEU A 216 -8.20 5.47 13.64
CA LEU A 216 -9.19 6.38 14.24
C LEU A 216 -10.62 6.10 13.78
N GLU A 217 -10.79 5.51 12.61
CA GLU A 217 -12.09 5.24 12.00
C GLU A 217 -12.55 3.76 12.15
N THR A 218 -12.01 3.05 13.13
CA THR A 218 -12.46 1.70 13.50
C THR A 218 -13.86 1.70 14.12
N GLU A 219 -14.59 0.59 14.01
CA GLU A 219 -15.92 0.42 14.62
C GLU A 219 -15.91 0.56 16.15
N SER A 220 -14.85 0.08 16.77
CA SER A 220 -14.64 0.16 18.22
C SER A 220 -14.25 1.56 18.64
N PHE A 221 -15.19 2.30 19.22
CA PHE A 221 -14.88 3.62 19.77
C PHE A 221 -13.95 3.51 20.98
N ILE A 222 -13.97 2.38 21.72
CA ILE A 222 -13.06 2.14 22.86
C ILE A 222 -11.62 1.99 22.34
N SER A 223 -11.43 1.18 21.30
CA SER A 223 -10.12 1.00 20.66
C SER A 223 -9.65 2.29 19.99
N ALA A 224 -10.52 3.00 19.26
CA ALA A 224 -10.19 4.26 18.61
C ALA A 224 -9.77 5.33 19.63
N ALA A 225 -10.53 5.49 20.73
CA ALA A 225 -10.21 6.43 21.80
C ALA A 225 -8.87 6.11 22.48
N SER A 226 -8.48 4.84 22.57
CA SER A 226 -7.18 4.45 23.13
C SER A 226 -5.97 4.82 22.26
N PHE A 227 -6.19 5.17 20.98
CA PHE A 227 -5.11 5.48 20.05
C PHE A 227 -4.74 6.97 20.09
N GLN A 228 -5.62 7.85 19.60
CA GLN A 228 -5.46 9.31 19.54
C GLN A 228 -6.84 9.99 19.59
N ASP A 229 -6.88 11.32 19.71
CA ASP A 229 -8.11 12.13 19.63
C ASP A 229 -9.25 11.71 20.59
N THR A 230 -8.92 11.26 21.80
CA THR A 230 -9.85 10.74 22.83
C THR A 230 -11.14 11.57 22.96
N THR A 231 -11.03 12.88 23.14
CA THR A 231 -12.17 13.78 23.33
C THR A 231 -13.11 13.77 22.13
N ARG A 232 -12.56 13.80 20.91
CA ARG A 232 -13.35 13.83 19.66
C ARG A 232 -14.07 12.51 19.45
N VAL A 233 -13.38 11.39 19.68
CA VAL A 233 -13.94 10.04 19.53
C VAL A 233 -15.07 9.81 20.54
N LEU A 234 -14.86 10.12 21.81
CA LEU A 234 -15.88 9.91 22.86
C LEU A 234 -17.08 10.83 22.70
N THR A 235 -16.87 12.10 22.29
CA THR A 235 -17.98 13.02 22.03
C THR A 235 -18.87 12.51 20.89
N LYS A 236 -18.26 12.03 19.80
CA LYS A 236 -18.99 11.44 18.68
C LYS A 236 -19.76 10.19 19.12
N ALA A 237 -19.11 9.28 19.86
CA ALA A 237 -19.73 8.06 20.37
C ALA A 237 -20.93 8.37 21.28
N ALA A 238 -20.80 9.35 22.18
CA ALA A 238 -21.89 9.78 23.07
C ALA A 238 -23.05 10.42 22.30
N THR A 239 -22.75 11.24 21.28
CA THR A 239 -23.78 11.93 20.47
C THR A 239 -24.57 10.94 19.62
N LEU A 240 -23.91 9.92 19.08
CA LEU A 240 -24.52 8.89 18.24
C LEU A 240 -25.09 7.70 19.05
N GLY A 241 -24.86 7.65 20.37
CA GLY A 241 -25.26 6.52 21.20
C GLY A 241 -24.61 5.20 20.79
N MET A 242 -23.34 5.23 20.39
CA MET A 242 -22.63 4.05 19.87
C MET A 242 -22.52 2.94 20.93
N VAL A 243 -22.68 1.70 20.47
CA VAL A 243 -22.50 0.49 21.29
C VAL A 243 -21.30 -0.29 20.75
N ASP A 244 -20.39 -0.65 21.65
CA ASP A 244 -19.19 -1.41 21.30
C ASP A 244 -19.41 -2.92 21.49
N ALA A 245 -19.09 -3.71 20.46
CA ALA A 245 -19.33 -5.15 20.44
C ALA A 245 -18.16 -5.99 20.97
N LEU A 246 -17.01 -5.38 21.33
CA LEU A 246 -15.87 -6.07 21.92
C LEU A 246 -15.33 -7.26 21.07
N ARG A 247 -15.23 -7.09 19.76
CA ARG A 247 -14.77 -8.12 18.79
C ARG A 247 -13.25 -8.18 18.57
N GLY A 248 -12.51 -7.20 19.06
CA GLY A 248 -11.11 -6.92 18.78
C GLY A 248 -10.23 -6.98 20.03
N PHE A 249 -8.94 -6.76 19.83
CA PHE A 249 -7.93 -6.97 20.87
C PHE A 249 -7.98 -5.89 21.96
N LYS A 250 -7.84 -4.61 21.57
CA LYS A 250 -7.61 -3.51 22.51
C LYS A 250 -8.76 -3.33 23.49
N GLU A 251 -9.99 -3.39 22.99
CA GLU A 251 -11.19 -3.25 23.80
C GLU A 251 -11.35 -4.39 24.83
N ASN A 252 -11.03 -5.64 24.46
CA ASN A 252 -11.06 -6.75 25.42
C ASN A 252 -9.96 -6.59 26.48
N VAL A 253 -8.76 -6.14 26.09
CA VAL A 253 -7.69 -5.83 27.06
C VAL A 253 -8.13 -4.74 28.03
N ILE A 254 -8.70 -3.63 27.54
CA ILE A 254 -9.14 -2.50 28.37
C ILE A 254 -10.26 -2.94 29.34
N MET A 255 -11.17 -3.80 28.88
CA MET A 255 -12.27 -4.33 29.68
C MET A 255 -11.87 -5.50 30.60
N GLY A 256 -10.62 -5.96 30.57
CA GLY A 256 -10.15 -7.12 31.35
C GLY A 256 -10.74 -8.46 30.92
N ARG A 257 -11.17 -8.59 29.66
CA ARG A 257 -11.68 -9.82 29.05
C ARG A 257 -10.57 -10.56 28.32
N LEU A 258 -10.80 -11.85 28.04
CA LEU A 258 -9.91 -12.62 27.16
C LEU A 258 -9.88 -11.99 25.76
N ILE A 259 -8.68 -11.81 25.22
CA ILE A 259 -8.52 -11.31 23.85
C ILE A 259 -9.00 -12.36 22.84
N PRO A 260 -9.58 -11.96 21.69
CA PRO A 260 -10.03 -12.89 20.65
C PRO A 260 -8.82 -13.36 19.81
N ALA A 261 -7.86 -14.04 20.45
CA ALA A 261 -6.70 -14.64 19.81
C ALA A 261 -6.09 -15.76 20.63
N GLY A 262 -5.44 -16.71 19.95
CA GLY A 262 -4.83 -17.87 20.59
C GLY A 262 -5.84 -18.60 21.47
N THR A 263 -5.47 -18.88 22.73
CA THR A 263 -6.34 -19.54 23.72
C THR A 263 -7.60 -18.78 24.10
N GLY A 264 -7.71 -17.50 23.71
CA GLY A 264 -8.94 -16.73 23.90
C GLY A 264 -10.06 -17.06 22.91
N PHE A 265 -9.76 -17.68 21.77
CA PHE A 265 -10.81 -18.24 20.93
C PHE A 265 -11.34 -19.55 21.55
N PRO A 266 -12.67 -19.75 21.60
CA PRO A 266 -13.26 -21.00 22.12
C PRO A 266 -12.68 -22.24 21.44
N MET A 267 -12.44 -22.15 20.12
CA MET A 267 -11.87 -23.23 19.31
C MET A 267 -10.51 -23.73 19.81
N TYR A 268 -9.64 -22.85 20.33
CA TYR A 268 -8.31 -23.25 20.82
C TYR A 268 -8.30 -23.56 22.32
N ARG A 269 -9.24 -23.00 23.09
CA ARG A 269 -9.35 -23.23 24.53
C ARG A 269 -9.73 -24.67 24.86
N ASP A 270 -10.60 -25.25 24.06
CA ASP A 270 -11.15 -26.58 24.32
C ASP A 270 -10.34 -27.69 23.62
N ILE A 271 -9.21 -27.36 22.98
CA ILE A 271 -8.29 -28.34 22.42
C ILE A 271 -7.59 -29.07 23.57
N LYS A 272 -7.93 -30.35 23.72
CA LYS A 272 -7.21 -31.26 24.60
C LYS A 272 -6.07 -31.91 23.80
N PRO A 273 -4.80 -31.72 24.19
CA PRO A 273 -3.71 -32.41 23.53
C PRO A 273 -3.89 -33.91 23.72
N VAL A 274 -3.93 -34.66 22.61
CA VAL A 274 -3.92 -36.12 22.63
C VAL A 274 -2.47 -36.56 22.77
N LYS A 275 -2.11 -37.15 23.91
CA LYS A 275 -0.78 -37.73 24.10
C LYS A 275 -0.66 -38.98 23.22
N LEU A 276 0.16 -38.91 22.17
CA LEU A 276 0.43 -40.03 21.25
C LEU A 276 1.61 -40.92 21.71
N GLY A 277 2.19 -40.60 22.87
CA GLY A 277 3.27 -41.36 23.49
C GLY A 277 3.35 -41.07 24.99
N GLU A 278 4.18 -41.83 25.68
CA GLU A 278 4.49 -41.60 27.09
C GLU A 278 5.36 -40.34 27.23
N GLU A 279 5.15 -39.57 28.30
CA GLU A 279 6.04 -38.47 28.63
C GLU A 279 7.42 -39.07 28.92
N ILE A 280 8.41 -38.72 28.08
CA ILE A 280 9.79 -39.13 28.31
C ILE A 280 10.21 -38.48 29.63
N SER A 281 10.60 -39.30 30.61
CA SER A 281 11.06 -38.79 31.89
C SER A 281 12.34 -37.96 31.68
N VAL A 282 12.57 -36.97 32.56
CA VAL A 282 13.76 -36.12 32.46
C VAL A 282 15.01 -36.99 32.67
N GLU A 283 14.88 -38.07 33.45
CA GLU A 283 15.89 -39.10 33.66
C GLU A 283 16.21 -39.91 32.40
N ASP A 284 15.20 -40.26 31.58
CA ASP A 284 15.40 -40.97 30.30
C ASP A 284 15.99 -40.06 29.21
N LEU A 285 15.70 -38.74 29.26
CA LEU A 285 16.25 -37.73 28.36
C LEU A 285 17.72 -37.40 28.64
N LEU A 286 18.11 -37.39 29.92
CA LEU A 286 19.47 -37.04 30.36
C LEU A 286 20.41 -38.25 30.42
N GLY A 287 19.87 -39.48 30.33
CA GLY A 287 20.63 -40.69 30.60
C GLY A 287 21.06 -40.78 32.07
N SER A 288 21.45 -41.97 32.52
CA SER A 288 21.79 -42.22 33.93
C SER A 288 23.08 -41.55 34.43
N ASP A 289 23.75 -40.73 33.61
CA ASP A 289 24.89 -39.92 34.05
C ASP A 289 25.21 -38.77 33.07
N PRO A 290 24.87 -37.51 33.40
CA PRO A 290 25.22 -36.34 32.58
C PRO A 290 26.74 -36.06 32.50
N LEU A 291 27.56 -36.76 33.29
CA LEU A 291 29.01 -36.57 33.39
C LEU A 291 29.83 -37.75 32.85
N ALA A 292 29.20 -38.83 32.34
CA ALA A 292 29.92 -39.99 31.79
C ALA A 292 30.51 -39.77 30.38
N PHE A 293 30.58 -38.52 29.91
CA PHE A 293 31.25 -38.13 28.67
C PHE A 293 32.73 -37.77 28.89
N GLU A 294 33.44 -38.51 29.74
CA GLU A 294 34.91 -38.48 29.77
C GLU A 294 35.46 -39.91 29.71
N GLU A 295 36.51 -40.07 28.90
CA GLU A 295 37.31 -41.29 28.66
C GLU A 295 36.80 -42.31 27.64
N LYS A 296 36.70 -41.89 26.37
CA LYS A 296 37.15 -42.72 25.23
C LYS A 296 37.80 -41.86 24.14
N VAL A 297 38.94 -41.25 24.48
CA VAL A 297 39.94 -40.83 23.50
C VAL A 297 41.27 -41.45 23.91
N GLU A 298 41.37 -42.77 23.81
CA GLU A 298 42.63 -43.48 23.62
C GLU A 298 42.30 -44.91 23.12
N GLU A 299 42.99 -45.32 22.05
CA GLU A 299 42.93 -46.60 21.33
C GLU A 299 41.80 -46.82 20.29
N LEU A 300 41.97 -46.21 19.11
CA LEU A 300 42.30 -46.90 17.83
C LEU A 300 42.30 -45.91 16.64
#